data_AF-S6IF51-F1
#
_entry.id   AF-S6IF51-F1
#
_cell.length_a   1.000
_cell.length_b   1.000
_cell.length_c   1.000
_cell.angle_alpha   90.00
_cell.angle_beta   90.00
_cell.angle_gamma   90.00
#
_symmetry.space_group_name_H-M   'P 1'
#
loop_
_entity.id
_entity.type
_entity.pdbx_description
1 polymer ?
#
loop_
_entity_poly.entity_id
_entity_poly.type
_entity_poly.pdbx_seq_one_letter_code
_entity_poly.pdbx_strand_id
1 'polypeptide(L)'
;MKREILCVACLLGGSTGVWAIEPGPSSSQQKQTEAWLQLQPQGQAASTHPQNSTSAEKDLSLQRWLKSYSHEIPDFFDQDKGGKVSSGGN
;
A
#
# COMPACT_ATOMS: atom_id res chain seq x y z
N MET A 1 28.32 -28.54 -25.49
CA MET A 1 27.83 -27.22 -25.96
C MET A 1 26.42 -27.29 -26.53
N LYS A 2 26.13 -28.05 -27.60
CA LYS A 2 24.77 -28.11 -28.19
C LYS A 2 23.70 -28.76 -27.30
N ARG A 3 24.07 -29.77 -26.48
CA ARG A 3 23.17 -30.42 -25.51
C ARG A 3 22.82 -29.51 -24.32
N GLU A 4 23.80 -28.78 -23.81
CA GLU A 4 23.61 -27.79 -22.73
C GLU A 4 22.66 -26.66 -23.17
N ILE A 5 22.82 -26.16 -24.40
CA ILE A 5 21.94 -25.12 -24.97
C ILE A 5 20.51 -25.65 -25.14
N LEU A 6 20.34 -26.93 -25.50
CA LEU A 6 19.04 -27.57 -25.64
C LEU A 6 18.32 -27.72 -24.29
N CYS A 7 19.04 -28.13 -23.24
CA CYS A 7 18.49 -28.27 -21.89
C CYS A 7 18.04 -26.93 -21.29
N VAL A 8 18.83 -25.86 -21.48
CA VAL A 8 18.47 -24.51 -21.04
C VAL A 8 17.25 -23.98 -21.81
N ALA A 9 17.16 -24.25 -23.12
CA ALA A 9 15.99 -23.88 -23.92
C ALA A 9 14.71 -24.63 -23.51
N CYS A 10 14.81 -25.91 -23.16
CA CYS A 10 13.66 -26.69 -22.66
C CYS A 10 13.16 -26.23 -21.29
N LEU A 11 14.07 -25.83 -20.39
CA LEU A 11 13.70 -25.31 -19.06
C LEU A 11 13.06 -23.92 -19.14
N LEU A 12 13.45 -23.09 -20.11
CA LEU A 12 12.82 -21.79 -20.37
C LEU A 12 11.46 -21.90 -21.09
N GLY A 13 11.22 -22.99 -21.83
CA GLY A 13 9.97 -23.22 -22.57
C GLY A 13 8.82 -23.85 -21.75
N GLY A 14 9.09 -24.33 -20.53
CA GLY A 14 8.12 -25.09 -19.73
C GLY A 14 7.10 -24.26 -18.92
N SER A 15 7.12 -22.93 -19.03
CA SER A 15 6.29 -22.03 -18.20
C SER A 15 5.06 -21.47 -18.95
N THR A 16 4.45 -22.23 -19.84
CA THR A 16 3.24 -21.78 -20.53
C THR A 16 2.07 -22.72 -20.25
N GLY A 17 1.16 -22.27 -19.38
CA GLY A 17 -0.21 -22.79 -19.29
C GLY A 17 -0.62 -23.30 -17.93
N VAL A 18 -0.69 -22.44 -16.91
CA VAL A 18 -1.71 -22.64 -15.88
C VAL A 18 -3.06 -22.38 -16.55
N TRP A 19 -3.84 -23.44 -16.75
CA TRP A 19 -5.25 -23.32 -17.11
C TRP A 19 -5.97 -22.79 -15.87
N ALA A 20 -6.04 -21.47 -15.76
CA ALA A 20 -6.80 -20.83 -14.70
C ALA A 20 -8.29 -21.17 -14.87
N ILE A 21 -8.94 -21.37 -13.73
CA ILE A 21 -10.40 -21.31 -13.52
C ILE A 21 -11.07 -20.35 -14.49
N GLU A 22 -12.26 -20.73 -14.96
CA GLU A 22 -13.11 -19.97 -15.87
C GLU A 22 -13.01 -18.46 -15.58
N PRO A 23 -12.63 -17.62 -16.57
CA PRO A 23 -12.40 -16.20 -16.34
C PRO A 23 -13.75 -15.53 -16.06
N GLY A 24 -14.13 -15.50 -14.79
CA GLY A 24 -15.38 -14.92 -14.35
C GLY A 24 -15.51 -14.96 -12.83
N PRO A 25 -16.14 -13.95 -12.23
CA PRO A 25 -16.37 -13.96 -10.79
C PRO A 25 -17.26 -15.15 -10.46
N SER A 26 -16.83 -16.04 -9.56
CA SER A 26 -17.60 -17.25 -9.24
C SER A 26 -18.94 -16.95 -8.54
N SER A 27 -19.18 -15.69 -8.17
CA SER A 27 -20.48 -15.14 -7.75
C SER A 27 -20.56 -13.61 -7.94
N SER A 28 -21.75 -13.02 -7.81
CA SER A 28 -21.94 -11.57 -7.88
C SER A 28 -21.19 -10.82 -6.76
N GLN A 29 -21.05 -11.43 -5.58
CA GLN A 29 -20.23 -10.93 -4.47
C GLN A 29 -18.72 -11.05 -4.78
N GLN A 30 -18.33 -12.13 -5.46
CA GLN A 30 -17.03 -12.35 -6.13
C GLN A 30 -16.55 -11.10 -6.88
N LYS A 31 -17.42 -10.62 -7.76
CA LYS A 31 -17.15 -9.54 -8.71
C LYS A 31 -16.72 -8.24 -8.05
N GLN A 32 -17.39 -7.84 -6.97
CA GLN A 32 -17.04 -6.59 -6.27
C GLN A 32 -15.68 -6.74 -5.59
N THR A 33 -15.42 -7.89 -4.98
CA THR A 33 -14.14 -8.18 -4.32
C THR A 33 -12.98 -8.16 -5.32
N GLU A 34 -13.15 -8.81 -6.47
CA GLU A 34 -12.18 -8.79 -7.56
C GLU A 34 -11.96 -7.38 -8.11
N ALA A 35 -13.03 -6.59 -8.28
CA ALA A 35 -12.90 -5.20 -8.70
C ALA A 35 -12.07 -4.36 -7.70
N TRP A 36 -12.28 -4.55 -6.39
CA TRP A 36 -11.48 -3.89 -5.35
C TRP A 36 -10.02 -4.35 -5.34
N LEU A 37 -9.78 -5.66 -5.50
CA LEU A 37 -8.42 -6.21 -5.58
C LEU A 37 -7.66 -5.70 -6.81
N GLN A 38 -8.35 -5.47 -7.92
CA GLN A 38 -7.76 -4.96 -9.15
C GLN A 38 -7.55 -3.44 -9.14
N LEU A 39 -8.31 -2.70 -8.33
CA LEU A 39 -8.26 -1.24 -8.29
C LEU A 39 -6.91 -0.69 -7.79
N GLN A 40 -6.29 -1.34 -6.79
CA GLN A 40 -4.98 -0.93 -6.27
C GLN A 40 -3.82 -1.13 -7.26
N PRO A 41 -3.58 -2.32 -7.83
CA PRO A 41 -2.47 -2.54 -8.76
C PRO A 41 -2.63 -1.79 -10.09
N GLN A 42 -3.86 -1.54 -10.55
CA GLN A 42 -4.09 -0.77 -11.76
C GLN A 42 -3.85 0.74 -11.57
N GLY A 43 -3.83 1.23 -10.32
CA GLY A 43 -3.65 2.65 -10.04
C GLY A 43 -4.80 3.55 -10.52
N GLN A 44 -5.97 2.99 -10.85
CA GLN A 44 -7.12 3.76 -11.35
C GLN A 44 -7.67 4.75 -10.34
N ALA A 45 -7.46 4.48 -9.05
CA ALA A 45 -7.79 5.38 -7.95
C ALA A 45 -6.56 6.10 -7.37
N ALA A 46 -5.43 6.12 -8.10
CA ALA A 46 -4.28 6.90 -7.67
C ALA A 46 -4.62 8.39 -7.67
N SER A 47 -4.11 9.12 -6.66
CA SER A 47 -4.28 10.57 -6.59
C SER A 47 -3.72 11.24 -7.84
N THR A 48 -4.47 12.21 -8.39
CA THR A 48 -4.01 13.06 -9.49
C THR A 48 -2.91 14.03 -9.07
N HIS A 49 -2.71 14.23 -7.76
CA HIS A 49 -1.69 15.11 -7.21
C HIS A 49 -0.53 14.27 -6.63
N PRO A 50 0.59 14.13 -7.36
CA PRO A 50 1.72 13.32 -6.91
C PRO A 50 2.35 13.97 -5.68
N GLN A 51 2.38 13.24 -4.56
CA GLN A 51 3.14 13.64 -3.38
C GLN A 51 4.60 13.24 -3.59
N ASN A 52 5.34 14.08 -4.31
CA ASN A 52 6.77 13.85 -4.50
C ASN A 52 7.53 14.33 -3.26
N SER A 53 8.42 13.48 -2.74
CA SER A 53 9.35 13.85 -1.68
C SER A 53 10.75 13.45 -2.12
N THR A 54 11.66 14.40 -2.08
CA THR A 54 13.09 14.18 -2.30
C THR A 54 13.62 13.17 -1.28
N SER A 55 14.78 12.55 -1.57
CA SER A 55 15.43 11.64 -0.61
C SER A 55 15.71 12.34 0.72
N ALA A 56 16.19 13.58 0.68
CA ALA A 56 16.47 14.38 1.87
C ALA A 56 15.20 14.63 2.72
N GLU A 57 14.07 14.95 2.10
CA GLU A 57 12.80 15.16 2.82
C GLU A 57 12.29 13.86 3.44
N LYS A 58 12.44 12.73 2.73
CA LYS A 58 12.11 11.40 3.28
C LYS A 58 12.95 11.11 4.52
N ASP A 59 14.26 11.33 4.46
CA ASP A 59 15.16 11.10 5.59
C ASP A 59 14.80 12.00 6.78
N LEU A 60 14.49 13.28 6.54
CA LEU A 60 14.04 14.20 7.59
C LEU A 60 12.69 13.80 8.19
N SER A 61 11.75 13.31 7.38
CA SER A 61 10.47 12.80 7.87
C SER A 61 10.66 11.56 8.76
N LEU A 62 11.57 10.66 8.35
CA LEU A 62 11.92 9.47 9.12
C LEU A 62 12.59 9.86 10.43
N GLN A 63 13.50 10.82 10.40
CA GLN A 63 14.15 11.35 11.60
C GLN A 63 13.13 11.96 12.57
N ARG A 64 12.15 12.74 12.07
CA ARG A 64 11.07 13.29 12.91
C ARG A 64 10.23 12.18 13.53
N TRP A 65 9.92 11.13 12.76
CA TRP A 65 9.20 9.97 13.28
C TRP A 65 9.99 9.27 14.39
N LEU A 66 11.30 9.05 14.20
CA LEU A 66 12.15 8.49 15.25
C LEU A 66 12.20 9.36 16.51
N LYS A 67 12.30 10.69 16.34
CA LYS A 67 12.26 11.64 17.46
C LYS A 67 10.94 11.62 18.22
N SER A 68 9.82 11.24 17.58
CA SER A 68 8.52 11.17 18.26
C SER A 68 8.52 10.17 19.43
N TYR A 69 9.31 9.10 19.35
CA TYR A 69 9.47 8.11 20.42
C TYR A 69 10.32 8.60 21.59
N SER A 70 11.03 9.72 21.44
CA SER A 70 11.87 10.30 22.49
C SER A 70 11.07 11.18 23.46
N HIS A 71 9.79 11.45 23.17
CA HIS A 71 8.93 12.22 24.05
C HIS A 71 8.30 11.30 25.09
N GLU A 72 8.45 11.66 26.36
CA GLU A 72 7.80 10.96 27.46
C GLU A 72 6.28 11.07 27.32
N ILE A 73 5.57 9.98 27.62
CA ILE A 73 4.12 10.00 27.73
C ILE A 73 3.80 10.70 29.05
N PRO A 74 3.05 11.81 29.06
CA PRO A 74 2.67 12.47 30.30
C PRO A 74 1.80 11.54 31.15
N ASP A 75 2.07 11.48 32.46
CA ASP A 75 1.26 10.69 33.41
C ASP A 75 -0.21 11.17 33.46
N PHE A 76 -0.41 12.47 33.21
CA PHE A 76 -1.72 13.11 33.20
C PHE A 76 -1.88 13.99 31.95
N PHE A 77 -3.05 13.91 31.32
CA PHE A 77 -3.44 14.81 30.25
C PHE A 77 -3.99 16.10 30.86
N ASP A 78 -3.32 17.23 30.63
CA ASP A 78 -3.79 18.55 31.07
C ASP A 78 -5.05 18.95 30.28
N GLN A 79 -6.19 19.02 30.97
CA GLN A 79 -7.49 19.31 30.38
C GLN A 79 -7.55 20.69 29.70
N ASP A 80 -6.65 21.62 30.06
CA ASP A 80 -6.58 22.94 29.44
C ASP A 80 -5.80 22.94 28.10
N LYS A 81 -5.07 21.88 27.78
CA LYS A 81 -4.33 21.72 26.51
C LYS A 81 -5.21 21.26 25.34
N GLY A 82 -6.39 20.69 25.63
CA GLY A 82 -7.29 20.11 24.63
C GLY A 82 -8.08 21.10 23.75
N GLY A 83 -7.83 22.40 23.90
CA GLY A 83 -8.60 23.46 23.25
C GLY A 83 -9.90 23.77 24.02
N LYS A 84 -10.29 25.05 24.03
CA LYS A 84 -11.53 25.50 24.67
C LYS A 84 -12.68 25.31 23.68
N VAL A 85 -13.58 24.37 23.95
CA VAL A 85 -14.84 24.27 23.21
C VAL A 85 -15.79 25.33 23.77
N SER A 86 -16.03 26.39 23.00
CA SER A 86 -17.09 27.36 23.33
C SER A 86 -18.44 26.70 23.10
N SER A 87 -19.08 26.22 24.16
CA SER A 87 -20.47 25.79 24.11
C SER A 87 -21.34 27.02 23.85
N GLY A 88 -21.78 27.20 22.60
CA GLY A 88 -22.77 28.22 22.24
C GLY A 88 -24.08 27.94 22.97
N GLY A 89 -24.33 28.68 24.06
CA GLY A 89 -25.63 28.76 24.70
C GLY A 89 -26.55 29.66 23.88
N ASN A 90 -27.80 29.19 23.69
CA ASN A 90 -28.88 29.87 22.97
C ASN A 90 -29.15 31.31 23.45
#